data_AF-A0A349LU59-F1
#
_entry.id   AF-A0A349LU59-F1
#
_cell.length_a   1.000
_cell.length_b   1.000
_cell.length_c   1.000
_cell.angle_alpha   90.00
_cell.angle_beta   90.00
_cell.angle_gamma   90.00
#
_symmetry.space_group_name_H-M   'P 1'
#
loop_
_entity.id
_entity.type
_entity.pdbx_description
1 polymer ?
#
loop_
_entity_poly.entity_id
_entity_poly.type
_entity_poly.pdbx_seq_one_letter_code
_entity_poly.pdbx_strand_id
1 'polypeptide(L)'
;DLSDKAFVKFDFDLHLRRKALITEKQGWKAYPVTIIGQVQDGVLQVEMKVNVPYSSTCPCSAALARQLIQEAFVARFAGQQQIPSELVIDWLGTTQGIVATPHSQRSVAEVKVKLNNQ
;
A
#
# COMPACT_ATOMS: atom_id res chain seq x y z
N ASP A 1 -7.43 -50.03 7.88
CA ASP A 1 -7.91 -48.64 7.90
C ASP A 1 -7.04 -47.75 7.05
N LEU A 2 -7.64 -47.08 6.06
CA LEU A 2 -7.00 -46.00 5.30
C LEU A 2 -7.56 -44.66 5.75
N SER A 3 -6.70 -43.63 5.76
CA SER A 3 -7.10 -42.24 6.06
C SER A 3 -8.06 -41.72 5.00
N ASP A 4 -9.16 -41.09 5.43
CA ASP A 4 -10.15 -40.39 4.61
C ASP A 4 -9.84 -38.89 4.46
N LYS A 5 -8.77 -38.42 5.10
CA LYS A 5 -8.34 -37.02 5.16
C LYS A 5 -6.89 -36.87 4.72
N ALA A 6 -6.63 -35.82 3.96
CA ALA A 6 -5.29 -35.41 3.57
C ALA A 6 -5.16 -33.88 3.61
N PHE A 7 -3.97 -33.38 3.94
CA PHE A 7 -3.67 -31.96 3.96
C PHE A 7 -2.26 -31.73 3.42
N VAL A 8 -2.12 -30.75 2.53
CA VAL A 8 -0.84 -30.27 2.02
C VAL A 8 -0.84 -28.75 2.00
N LYS A 9 0.30 -28.17 2.36
CA LYS A 9 0.52 -26.72 2.34
C LYS A 9 1.85 -26.42 1.66
N PHE A 10 1.81 -25.49 0.71
CA PHE A 10 2.98 -24.92 0.08
C PHE A 10 3.07 -23.45 0.45
N ASP A 11 4.21 -23.02 0.99
CA ASP A 11 4.53 -21.61 1.23
C ASP A 11 5.75 -21.24 0.38
N PHE A 12 5.65 -20.17 -0.41
CA PHE A 12 6.73 -19.70 -1.26
C PHE A 12 6.59 -18.22 -1.59
N ASP A 13 7.68 -17.61 -2.05
CA ASP A 13 7.68 -16.22 -2.50
C ASP A 13 7.60 -16.13 -4.03
N LEU A 14 6.50 -15.57 -4.53
CA LEU A 14 6.36 -15.22 -5.94
C LEU A 14 7.15 -13.93 -6.22
N HIS A 15 8.29 -14.05 -6.89
CA HIS A 15 9.13 -12.92 -7.26
C HIS A 15 8.70 -12.34 -8.61
N LEU A 16 8.28 -11.08 -8.63
CA LEU A 16 7.89 -10.36 -9.86
C LEU A 16 8.78 -9.13 -10.08
N ARG A 17 9.14 -8.87 -11.34
CA ARG A 17 9.78 -7.60 -11.74
C ARG A 17 8.74 -6.49 -11.78
N ARG A 18 9.04 -5.37 -11.12
CA ARG A 18 8.24 -4.15 -11.14
C ARG A 18 9.07 -3.00 -11.67
N LYS A 19 8.50 -2.26 -12.64
CA LYS A 19 9.09 -1.03 -13.16
C LYS A 19 8.96 0.09 -12.12
N ALA A 20 9.96 0.96 -12.04
CA ALA A 20 9.83 2.22 -11.33
C ALA A 20 8.79 3.11 -12.01
N LEU A 21 8.15 4.02 -11.25
CA LEU A 21 7.08 4.86 -11.77
C LEU A 21 7.57 5.94 -12.73
N ILE A 22 8.79 6.46 -12.52
CA ILE A 22 9.34 7.61 -13.24
C ILE A 22 10.57 7.23 -14.09
N THR A 23 11.36 6.27 -13.63
CA THR A 23 12.62 5.89 -14.31
C THR A 23 12.48 4.55 -15.02
N GLU A 24 13.36 4.25 -15.97
CA GLU A 24 13.38 2.96 -16.68
C GLU A 24 13.92 1.78 -15.83
N LYS A 25 14.24 2.02 -14.56
CA LYS A 25 14.77 1.00 -13.65
C LYS A 25 13.69 -0.02 -13.28
N GLN A 26 14.13 -1.23 -12.94
CA GLN A 26 13.27 -2.32 -12.48
C GLN A 26 13.83 -2.94 -11.20
N GLY A 27 12.92 -3.34 -10.31
CA GLY A 27 13.26 -4.05 -9.08
C GLY A 27 12.43 -5.32 -8.91
N TRP A 28 12.95 -6.27 -8.15
CA TRP A 28 12.21 -7.46 -7.76
C TRP A 28 11.36 -7.18 -6.53
N LYS A 29 10.12 -7.67 -6.56
CA LYS A 29 9.22 -7.65 -5.41
C LYS A 29 8.72 -9.07 -5.14
N ALA A 30 8.91 -9.52 -3.90
CA ALA A 30 8.38 -10.79 -3.42
C ALA A 30 6.94 -10.62 -2.94
N TYR A 31 6.10 -11.58 -3.30
CA TYR A 31 4.72 -11.72 -2.84
C TYR A 31 4.59 -13.10 -2.19
N PRO A 32 4.51 -13.19 -0.85
CA PRO A 32 4.32 -14.47 -0.18
C PRO A 32 3.00 -15.10 -0.60
N VAL A 33 3.07 -16.33 -1.07
CA VAL A 33 1.94 -17.15 -1.49
C VAL A 33 1.86 -18.37 -0.60
N THR A 34 0.64 -18.70 -0.18
CA THR A 34 0.33 -19.98 0.46
C THR A 34 -0.71 -20.69 -0.40
N ILE A 35 -0.47 -21.95 -0.75
CA ILE A 35 -1.46 -22.84 -1.38
C ILE A 35 -1.75 -23.97 -0.40
N ILE A 36 -3.02 -24.19 -0.09
CA ILE A 36 -3.50 -25.26 0.77
C ILE A 36 -4.38 -26.19 -0.04
N GLY A 37 -4.06 -27.47 -0.06
CA GLY A 37 -4.94 -28.53 -0.57
C GLY A 37 -5.39 -29.42 0.58
N GLN A 38 -6.69 -29.65 0.70
CA GLN A 38 -7.27 -30.53 1.69
C GLN A 38 -8.23 -31.51 1.02
N VAL A 39 -8.13 -32.79 1.35
CA VAL A 39 -9.15 -33.80 1.05
C VAL A 39 -9.86 -34.14 2.35
N GLN A 40 -11.18 -34.07 2.33
CA GLN A 40 -12.04 -34.52 3.43
C GLN A 40 -13.30 -35.13 2.85
N ASP A 41 -13.68 -36.32 3.33
CA ASP A 41 -14.88 -37.05 2.88
C ASP A 41 -14.91 -37.25 1.34
N GLY A 42 -13.74 -37.46 0.74
CA GLY A 42 -13.57 -37.60 -0.71
C GLY A 42 -13.62 -36.29 -1.52
N VAL A 43 -13.81 -35.14 -0.88
CA VAL A 43 -13.88 -33.83 -1.54
C VAL A 43 -12.54 -33.11 -1.43
N LEU A 44 -11.94 -32.78 -2.58
CA LEU A 44 -10.76 -31.93 -2.66
C LEU A 44 -11.17 -30.45 -2.60
N GLN A 45 -10.59 -29.71 -1.67
CA GLN A 45 -10.69 -28.26 -1.56
C GLN A 45 -9.30 -27.66 -1.70
N VAL A 46 -9.18 -26.62 -2.53
CA VAL A 46 -7.92 -25.89 -2.71
C VAL A 46 -8.16 -24.42 -2.39
N GLU A 47 -7.33 -23.85 -1.53
CA GLU A 47 -7.32 -22.43 -1.20
C GLU A 47 -5.96 -21.84 -1.56
N MET A 48 -5.96 -20.63 -2.13
CA MET A 48 -4.77 -19.83 -2.34
C MET A 48 -4.87 -18.53 -1.57
N LYS A 49 -3.79 -18.18 -0.89
CA LYS A 49 -3.59 -16.90 -0.21
C LYS A 49 -2.41 -16.16 -0.84
N VAL A 50 -2.56 -14.87 -1.08
CA VAL A 50 -1.48 -13.98 -1.51
C VAL A 50 -1.40 -12.78 -0.57
N ASN A 51 -0.20 -12.51 -0.06
CA ASN A 51 0.09 -11.30 0.70
C ASN A 51 0.68 -10.23 -0.22
N VAL A 52 0.05 -9.06 -0.24
CA VAL A 52 0.46 -7.92 -1.07
C VAL A 52 0.94 -6.79 -0.16
N PRO A 53 2.27 -6.62 0.02
CA PRO A 53 2.82 -5.50 0.78
C PRO A 53 2.60 -4.19 0.03
N TYR A 54 2.14 -3.16 0.73
CA TYR A 54 1.94 -1.81 0.19
C TYR A 54 2.28 -0.76 1.25
N SER A 55 2.45 0.48 0.82
CA SER A 55 2.57 1.62 1.73
C SER A 55 1.21 2.29 1.86
N SER A 56 0.71 2.39 3.08
CA SER A 56 -0.52 3.12 3.38
C SER A 56 -0.19 4.46 4.02
N THR A 57 -1.05 5.45 3.79
CA THR A 57 -0.96 6.76 4.44
C THR A 57 -2.23 6.96 5.25
N CYS A 58 -2.09 7.38 6.51
CA CYS A 58 -3.24 7.56 7.39
C CYS A 58 -4.06 8.78 6.95
N PRO A 59 -5.38 8.62 6.66
CA PRO A 59 -6.21 9.72 6.17
C PRO A 59 -6.31 10.86 7.20
N CYS A 60 -6.33 10.54 8.50
CA CYS A 60 -6.37 11.55 9.56
C CYS A 60 -5.08 12.38 9.59
N SER A 61 -3.92 11.73 9.47
CA SER A 61 -2.63 12.46 9.42
C SER A 61 -2.50 13.32 8.16
N ALA A 62 -3.04 12.85 7.03
CA ALA A 62 -3.07 13.60 5.79
C ALA A 62 -4.00 14.82 5.85
N ALA A 63 -5.12 14.71 6.56
CA ALA A 63 -5.99 15.84 6.84
C ALA A 63 -5.30 16.86 7.75
N LEU A 64 -4.65 16.41 8.82
CA LEU A 64 -3.92 17.30 9.74
C LEU A 64 -2.77 18.04 9.04
N ALA A 65 -1.98 17.35 8.23
CA ALA A 65 -0.90 18.00 7.48
C ALA A 65 -1.44 19.12 6.57
N ARG A 66 -2.56 18.90 5.88
CA ARG A 66 -3.22 19.94 5.08
C ARG A 66 -3.74 21.09 5.91
N GLN A 67 -4.23 20.84 7.12
CA GLN A 67 -4.66 21.90 8.04
C GLN A 67 -3.48 22.78 8.46
N LEU A 68 -2.36 22.17 8.88
CA LEU A 68 -1.17 22.91 9.30
C LEU A 68 -0.57 23.73 8.16
N ILE A 69 -0.59 23.22 6.92
CA ILE A 69 -0.15 23.97 5.74
C ILE A 69 -1.07 25.18 5.48
N GLN A 70 -2.39 25.05 5.66
CA GLN A 70 -3.32 26.16 5.53
C GLN A 70 -3.09 27.23 6.60
N GLU A 71 -2.85 26.83 7.85
CA GLU A 71 -2.51 27.75 8.94
C GLU A 71 -1.20 28.50 8.65
N ALA A 72 -0.16 27.80 8.16
CA ALA A 72 1.10 28.39 7.75
C ALA A 72 0.94 29.38 6.58
N PHE A 73 0.07 29.06 5.60
CA PHE A 73 -0.25 29.95 4.50
C PHE A 73 -0.90 31.25 5.00
N VAL A 74 -1.92 31.15 5.86
CA VAL A 74 -2.61 32.31 6.45
C VAL A 74 -1.62 33.18 7.23
N ALA A 75 -0.75 32.56 8.04
CA ALA A 75 0.27 33.30 8.79
C ALA A 75 1.29 34.00 7.86
N ARG A 76 1.73 33.33 6.79
CA ARG A 76 2.76 33.85 5.88
C ARG A 76 2.29 35.05 5.05
N PHE A 77 1.03 35.02 4.62
CA PHE A 77 0.45 36.01 3.71
C PHE A 77 -0.62 36.89 4.37
N ALA A 78 -0.66 36.92 5.71
CA ALA A 78 -1.59 37.75 6.47
C ALA A 78 -1.58 39.21 5.99
N GLY A 79 -2.77 39.78 5.79
CA GLY A 79 -2.95 41.17 5.35
C GLY A 79 -2.78 41.41 3.85
N GLN A 80 -2.45 40.40 3.05
CA GLN A 80 -2.36 40.53 1.59
C GLN A 80 -3.71 40.20 0.94
N GLN A 81 -4.27 41.14 0.18
CA GLN A 81 -5.52 40.91 -0.58
C GLN A 81 -5.28 40.22 -1.94
N GLN A 82 -4.08 40.36 -2.50
CA GLN A 82 -3.67 39.73 -3.75
C GLN A 82 -2.27 39.15 -3.55
N ILE A 83 -2.11 37.88 -3.93
CA ILE A 83 -0.86 37.14 -3.81
C ILE A 83 -0.50 36.65 -5.21
N PRO A 84 0.66 37.05 -5.78
CA PRO A 84 1.12 36.52 -7.07
C PRO A 84 1.29 35.00 -7.01
N SER A 85 0.87 34.29 -8.06
CA SER A 85 0.96 32.82 -8.13
C SER A 85 2.40 32.31 -8.02
N GLU A 86 3.37 33.02 -8.63
CA GLU A 86 4.80 32.72 -8.58
C GLU A 86 5.30 32.66 -7.13
N LEU A 87 4.89 33.63 -6.31
CA LEU A 87 5.25 33.71 -4.89
C LEU A 87 4.69 32.53 -4.09
N VAL A 88 3.49 32.04 -4.43
CA VAL A 88 2.89 30.85 -3.79
C VAL A 88 3.62 29.59 -4.20
N ILE A 89 3.95 29.44 -5.49
CA ILE A 89 4.70 28.29 -6.01
C ILE A 89 6.09 28.23 -5.35
N ASP A 90 6.79 29.35 -5.29
CA ASP A 90 8.10 29.44 -4.64
C ASP A 90 8.02 29.07 -3.17
N TRP A 91 7.01 29.57 -2.44
CA TRP A 91 6.80 29.24 -1.04
C TRP A 91 6.48 27.76 -0.82
N LEU A 92 5.62 27.16 -1.64
CA LEU A 92 5.31 25.72 -1.61
C LEU A 92 6.54 24.84 -1.88
N GLY A 93 7.53 25.37 -2.61
CA GLY A 93 8.82 24.71 -2.82
C GLY A 93 9.75 24.73 -1.59
N THR A 94 9.45 25.52 -0.56
CA THR A 94 10.25 25.61 0.67
C THR A 94 9.74 24.68 1.77
N THR A 95 10.57 24.47 2.81
CA THR A 95 10.14 23.76 4.03
C THR A 95 9.04 24.48 4.79
N GLN A 96 8.88 25.80 4.60
CA GLN A 96 7.78 26.56 5.19
C GLN A 96 6.44 26.33 4.48
N GLY A 97 6.46 25.91 3.21
CA GLY A 97 5.28 25.54 2.44
C GLY A 97 4.72 24.15 2.75
N ILE A 98 5.54 23.28 3.33
CA ILE A 98 5.18 21.91 3.72
C ILE A 98 5.65 21.66 5.15
N VAL A 99 5.00 22.32 6.11
CA VAL A 99 5.35 22.25 7.55
C VAL A 99 5.08 20.90 8.20
N ALA A 100 4.32 20.02 7.53
CA ALA A 100 3.97 18.71 8.03
C ALA A 100 3.88 17.69 6.89
N THR A 101 4.38 16.48 7.13
CA THR A 101 4.26 15.34 6.22
C THR A 101 3.36 14.28 6.84
N PRO A 102 2.34 13.78 6.12
CA PRO A 102 1.53 12.66 6.60
C PRO A 102 2.40 11.44 6.86
N HIS A 103 2.15 10.71 7.94
CA HIS A 103 2.90 9.48 8.19
C HIS A 103 2.44 8.38 7.22
N SER A 104 3.42 7.66 6.67
CA SER A 104 3.18 6.45 5.89
C SER A 104 3.75 5.24 6.62
N GLN A 105 3.09 4.11 6.49
CA GLN A 105 3.47 2.84 7.12
C GLN A 105 3.40 1.70 6.12
N ARG A 106 4.14 0.62 6.41
CA ARG A 106 4.03 -0.61 5.64
C ARG A 106 2.79 -1.37 6.09
N SER A 107 1.98 -1.78 5.14
CA SER A 107 0.77 -2.60 5.34
C SER A 107 0.78 -3.80 4.40
N VAL A 108 -0.04 -4.79 4.69
CA VAL A 108 -0.18 -6.00 3.86
C VAL A 108 -1.66 -6.22 3.61
N ALA A 109 -2.05 -6.31 2.33
CA ALA A 109 -3.36 -6.79 1.95
C ALA A 109 -3.28 -8.32 1.79
N GLU A 110 -4.08 -9.04 2.55
CA GLU A 110 -4.20 -10.51 2.44
C GLU A 110 -5.41 -10.84 1.57
N VAL A 111 -5.17 -11.55 0.46
CA VAL A 111 -6.23 -12.02 -0.43
C VAL A 111 -6.28 -13.53 -0.33
N LYS A 112 -7.44 -14.08 0.05
CA LYS A 112 -7.71 -15.51 0.10
C LYS A 112 -8.82 -15.87 -0.87
N VAL A 113 -8.59 -16.91 -1.66
CA VAL A 113 -9.56 -17.41 -2.64
C VAL A 113 -9.62 -18.92 -2.56
N LYS A 114 -10.84 -19.47 -2.58
CA LYS A 114 -11.06 -20.89 -2.89
C LYS A 114 -10.97 -21.07 -4.40
N LEU A 115 -10.15 -22.02 -4.84
CA LEU A 115 -10.02 -22.35 -6.25
C LEU A 115 -11.10 -23.36 -6.61
N ASN A 116 -11.83 -23.09 -7.70
CA ASN A 116 -12.81 -24.03 -8.23
C ASN A 116 -12.08 -25.07 -9.09
N ASN A 117 -12.41 -26.34 -8.89
CA ASN A 117 -12.09 -27.40 -9.83
C ASN A 117 -13.17 -27.35 -10.93
N GLN A 118 -12.88 -26.72 -12.07
CA GLN A 118 -13.61 -27.07 -13.29
C GLN A 118 -13.07 -28.38 -13.84
#